data_AF-A0A2V7PLK6-F1
#
_entry.id   AF-A0A2V7PLK6-F1
#
_cell.length_a   1.000
_cell.length_b   1.000
_cell.length_c   1.000
_cell.angle_alpha   90.00
_cell.angle_beta   90.00
_cell.angle_gamma   90.00
#
_symmetry.space_group_name_H-M   'P 1'
#
loop_
_entity.id
_entity.type
_entity.pdbx_description
1 polymer ?
#
loop_
_entity_poly.entity_id
_entity_poly.type
_entity_poly.pdbx_seq_one_letter_code
_entity_poly.pdbx_strand_id
1 'polypeptide(L)'
;MTPGQALFVPGEWRSLANCLGLSPRECGIVRAVFDGDSERRTAERLGLSPHTVHTYLWRIYRKLHVQSREELLVRVFAEFRSLPKRAARHRAL
;
A
#
# COMPACT_ATOMS: atom_id res chain seq x y z
N MET A 1 6.82 15.86 -9.53
CA MET A 1 7.09 14.42 -9.37
C MET A 1 5.75 13.72 -9.26
N THR A 2 5.47 12.72 -10.09
CA THR A 2 4.22 11.95 -10.01
C THR A 2 4.20 11.17 -8.68
N PRO A 3 3.13 11.24 -7.87
CA PRO A 3 3.03 10.45 -6.64
C PRO A 3 3.15 8.95 -6.98
N GLY A 4 4.02 8.22 -6.29
CA GLY A 4 4.24 6.79 -6.55
C GLY A 4 2.96 5.96 -6.45
N GLN A 5 2.00 6.35 -5.61
CA GLN A 5 0.69 5.69 -5.52
C GLN A 5 -0.16 5.81 -6.79
N ALA A 6 0.13 6.75 -7.69
CA ALA A 6 -0.56 6.90 -8.97
C ALA A 6 -0.20 5.77 -9.97
N LEU A 7 0.76 4.92 -9.63
CA LEU A 7 1.03 3.68 -10.35
C LEU A 7 -0.14 2.70 -10.31
N PHE A 8 -1.03 2.84 -9.32
CA PHE A 8 -2.24 2.05 -9.20
C PHE A 8 -3.46 2.98 -9.16
N VAL A 9 -4.53 2.61 -9.86
CA VAL A 9 -5.81 3.32 -9.78
C VAL A 9 -6.48 3.08 -8.42
N PRO A 10 -7.42 3.95 -7.96
CA PRO A 10 -8.03 3.80 -6.63
C PRO A 10 -8.67 2.43 -6.34
N GLY A 11 -9.21 1.76 -7.37
CA GLY A 11 -9.78 0.41 -7.23
C GLY A 11 -8.74 -0.69 -7.01
N GLU A 12 -7.54 -0.52 -7.53
CA GLU A 12 -6.42 -1.46 -7.35
C GLU A 12 -5.90 -1.37 -5.92
N TRP A 13 -5.78 -0.17 -5.35
CA TRP A 13 -5.44 0.02 -3.94
C TRP A 13 -6.40 -0.69 -2.99
N ARG A 14 -7.69 -0.70 -3.30
CA ARG A 14 -8.69 -1.46 -2.52
C ARG A 14 -8.46 -2.97 -2.65
N SER A 15 -8.20 -3.44 -3.85
CA SER A 15 -7.97 -4.87 -4.12
C SER A 15 -6.67 -5.35 -3.44
N LEU A 16 -5.59 -4.57 -3.56
CA LEU A 16 -4.33 -4.79 -2.86
C LEU A 16 -4.50 -4.84 -1.36
N ALA A 17 -5.23 -3.88 -0.78
CA ALA A 17 -5.48 -3.86 0.66
C ALA A 17 -6.18 -5.14 1.12
N ASN A 18 -7.20 -5.59 0.38
CA ASN A 18 -7.92 -6.82 0.69
C ASN A 18 -7.00 -8.06 0.59
N CYS A 19 -6.25 -8.20 -0.51
CA CYS A 19 -5.34 -9.33 -0.73
C CYS A 19 -4.20 -9.39 0.30
N LEU A 20 -3.65 -8.24 0.70
CA LEU A 20 -2.61 -8.11 1.72
C LEU A 20 -3.18 -8.10 3.15
N GLY A 21 -4.51 -8.19 3.30
CA GLY A 21 -5.19 -8.14 4.59
C GLY A 21 -5.04 -6.80 5.34
N LEU A 22 -4.69 -5.71 4.67
CA LEU A 22 -4.46 -4.39 5.28
C LEU A 22 -5.77 -3.72 5.69
N SER A 23 -5.82 -3.21 6.91
CA SER A 23 -6.87 -2.29 7.35
C SER A 23 -6.82 -0.97 6.56
N PRO A 24 -7.90 -0.17 6.56
CA PRO A 24 -7.88 1.14 5.90
C PRO A 24 -6.74 2.04 6.37
N ARG A 25 -6.40 2.00 7.67
CA ARG A 25 -5.31 2.79 8.23
C ARG A 25 -3.94 2.29 7.79
N GLU A 26 -3.71 0.97 7.82
CA GLU A 26 -2.46 0.38 7.30
C GLU A 26 -2.28 0.66 5.81
N CYS A 27 -3.35 0.56 5.02
CA CYS A 27 -3.30 0.90 3.59
C CYS A 27 -2.91 2.37 3.35
N GLY A 28 -3.40 3.30 4.19
CA GLY A 28 -2.99 4.71 4.14
C GLY A 28 -1.49 4.90 4.40
N ILE A 29 -0.93 4.17 5.37
CA ILE A 29 0.51 4.18 5.67
C ILE A 29 1.30 3.64 4.48
N VAL A 30 0.90 2.49 3.92
CA VAL A 30 1.57 1.88 2.75
C VAL A 30 1.56 2.82 1.53
N ARG A 31 0.44 3.51 1.27
CA ARG A 31 0.35 4.49 0.16
C ARG A 31 1.32 5.65 0.33
N ALA A 32 1.41 6.22 1.53
CA ALA A 32 2.36 7.30 1.82
C ALA A 32 3.82 6.83 1.62
N VAL A 33 4.15 5.63 2.10
CA VAL A 33 5.46 5.01 1.85
C VAL A 33 5.72 4.83 0.35
N PHE A 34 4.72 4.42 -0.42
CA PHE A 34 4.79 4.28 -1.88
C PHE A 34 5.05 5.61 -2.59
N ASP A 35 4.57 6.72 -2.04
CA ASP A 35 4.85 8.07 -2.53
C ASP A 35 6.25 8.57 -2.17
N GLY A 36 7.04 7.79 -1.42
CA GLY A 36 8.36 8.21 -0.96
C GLY A 36 8.34 9.00 0.35
N ASP A 37 7.19 9.08 1.04
CA ASP A 37 7.09 9.82 2.30
C ASP A 37 7.98 9.19 3.38
N SER A 38 8.67 10.02 4.17
CA SER A 38 9.31 9.59 5.40
C SER A 38 8.27 9.31 6.49
N GLU A 39 8.65 8.67 7.60
CA GLU A 39 7.72 8.48 8.74
C GLU A 39 7.14 9.82 9.22
N ARG A 40 7.95 10.88 9.22
CA ARG A 40 7.51 12.24 9.58
C ARG A 40 6.49 12.79 8.59
N ARG A 41 6.75 12.75 7.28
CA ARG A 41 5.78 13.22 6.27
C ARG A 41 4.50 12.39 6.29
N THR A 42 4.64 11.08 6.47
CA THR A 42 3.50 10.17 6.61
C THR A 42 2.66 10.54 7.83
N ALA A 43 3.30 10.88 8.95
CA ALA A 43 2.63 11.30 10.17
C ALA A 43 1.87 12.61 9.96
N GLU A 44 2.52 13.62 9.39
CA GLU A 44 1.90 14.92 9.03
C GLU A 44 0.69 14.71 8.10
N ARG A 45 0.85 13.89 7.06
CA ARG A 45 -0.18 13.60 6.06
C ARG A 45 -1.40 12.86 6.62
N LEU A 46 -1.20 11.98 7.61
CA LEU A 46 -2.27 11.13 8.15
C LEU A 46 -2.80 11.61 9.51
N GLY A 47 -2.31 12.75 10.02
CA GLY A 47 -2.68 13.29 11.33
C GLY A 47 -2.27 12.36 12.47
N LEU A 48 -1.05 11.82 12.41
CA LEU A 48 -0.49 10.89 13.40
C LEU A 48 0.81 11.45 13.99
N SER A 49 1.32 10.82 15.05
CA SER A 49 2.69 11.05 15.50
C SER A 49 3.68 10.18 14.69
N PRO A 50 4.95 10.61 14.52
CA PRO A 50 5.98 9.76 13.90
C PRO A 50 6.13 8.41 14.60
N HIS A 51 6.05 8.37 15.94
CA HIS A 51 6.11 7.13 16.72
C HIS A 51 4.94 6.17 16.41
N THR A 52 3.74 6.73 16.22
CA THR A 52 2.57 5.94 15.79
C THR A 52 2.78 5.36 14.39
N VAL A 53 3.34 6.14 13.45
CA VAL A 53 3.68 5.65 12.11
C VAL A 53 4.73 4.54 12.18
N HIS A 54 5.79 4.72 12.96
CA HIS A 54 6.81 3.68 13.18
C HIS A 54 6.18 2.37 13.68
N THR A 55 5.28 2.46 14.67
CA THR A 55 4.56 1.31 15.20
C THR A 55 3.69 0.64 14.13
N TYR A 56 3.00 1.42 13.28
CA TYR A 56 2.27 0.87 12.15
C TYR A 56 3.18 0.15 11.16
N LEU A 57 4.32 0.74 10.77
CA LEU A 57 5.26 0.11 9.85
C LEU A 57 5.80 -1.20 10.42
N TRP A 58 6.18 -1.24 11.69
CA TRP A 58 6.63 -2.47 12.33
C TRP A 58 5.56 -3.57 12.29
N ARG A 59 4.30 -3.23 12.58
CA ARG A 59 3.17 -4.17 12.49
C ARG A 59 2.93 -4.64 11.05
N ILE A 60 2.97 -3.72 10.09
CA ILE A 60 2.79 -4.03 8.66
C ILE A 60 3.91 -4.96 8.18
N TYR A 61 5.16 -4.68 8.53
CA TYR A 61 6.31 -5.51 8.16
C TYR A 61 6.15 -6.94 8.66
N ARG A 62 5.81 -7.10 9.95
CA ARG A 62 5.53 -8.42 10.52
C ARG A 62 4.35 -9.12 9.86
N LYS A 63 3.26 -8.39 9.62
CA LYS A 63 2.04 -8.92 8.99
C LYS A 63 2.27 -9.39 7.56
N LEU A 64 3.11 -8.70 6.81
CA LEU A 64 3.41 -9.01 5.41
C LEU A 64 4.67 -9.86 5.24
N HIS A 65 5.32 -10.26 6.34
CA HIS A 65 6.56 -11.02 6.35
C HIS A 65 7.69 -10.36 5.55
N VAL A 66 7.84 -9.05 5.69
CA VAL A 66 8.93 -8.24 5.09
C VAL A 66 9.77 -7.61 6.19
N GLN A 67 11.01 -7.24 5.87
CA GLN A 67 11.99 -6.71 6.82
C GLN A 67 12.37 -5.26 6.56
N SER A 68 12.05 -4.71 5.39
CA SER A 68 12.44 -3.35 5.02
C SER A 68 11.36 -2.60 4.26
N ARG A 69 11.61 -1.30 4.09
CA ARG A 69 10.78 -0.43 3.26
C ARG A 69 10.78 -0.90 1.81
N GLU A 70 11.95 -1.27 1.29
CA GLU A 70 12.13 -1.72 -0.08
C GLU A 70 11.39 -3.03 -0.32
N GLU A 71 11.49 -3.98 0.62
CA GLU A 71 10.75 -5.23 0.57
C GLU A 71 9.24 -5.01 0.64
N LEU A 72 8.75 -4.06 1.44
CA LEU A 72 7.34 -3.67 1.45
C LEU A 72 6.89 -3.19 0.05
N LEU A 73 7.70 -2.35 -0.61
CA LEU A 73 7.37 -1.87 -1.97
C LEU A 73 7.31 -3.03 -2.95
N VAL A 74 8.32 -3.92 -2.96
CA VAL A 74 8.37 -5.10 -3.82
C VAL A 74 7.19 -6.03 -3.55
N ARG A 75 6.83 -6.27 -2.29
CA ARG A 75 5.71 -7.14 -1.90
C ARG A 75 4.38 -6.62 -2.43
N VAL A 76 4.14 -5.31 -2.38
CA VAL A 76 2.94 -4.67 -2.93
C VAL A 76 2.89 -4.78 -4.45
N PHE A 77 4.02 -4.54 -5.14
CA PHE A 77 4.10 -4.73 -6.60
C PHE A 77 3.88 -6.19 -7.02
N ALA A 78 4.46 -7.15 -6.28
CA ALA A 78 4.26 -8.57 -6.54
C ALA A 78 2.78 -8.97 -6.38
N GLU A 79 2.10 -8.42 -5.37
CA GLU A 79 0.66 -8.62 -5.20
C GLU A 79 -0.13 -8.00 -6.36
N PHE A 80 0.21 -6.77 -6.76
CA PHE A 80 -0.43 -6.10 -7.89
C PHE A 80 -0.34 -6.93 -9.18
N ARG A 81 0.85 -7.48 -9.45
CA ARG A 81 1.09 -8.35 -10.61
C ARG A 81 0.28 -9.65 -10.57
N SER A 82 -0.09 -10.10 -9.38
CA SER A 82 -0.87 -11.32 -9.14
C SER A 82 -2.38 -11.06 -9.13
N LEU A 83 -2.83 -9.81 -9.06
CA LEU A 83 -4.25 -9.47 -9.15
C LEU A 83 -4.82 -10.00 -10.47
N PRO A 84 -6.02 -10.61 -10.46
CA PRO A 84 -6.66 -11.04 -11.67
C PRO A 84 -6.83 -9.84 -12.59
N LYS A 85 -6.25 -9.91 -13.80
CA LYS A 85 -6.53 -8.95 -14.85
C LYS A 85 -8.05 -8.90 -14.97
N ARG A 86 -8.66 -7.72 -14.79
CA ARG A 86 -10.11 -7.51 -14.97
C ARG A 86 -10.52 -8.35 -16.17
N ALA A 87 -11.23 -9.46 -15.93
CA ALA A 87 -11.76 -10.26 -17.02
C ALA A 87 -12.52 -9.25 -17.86
N ALA A 88 -12.04 -9.03 -19.09
CA ALA A 88 -12.70 -8.13 -20.01
C ALA A 88 -14.17 -8.57 -19.94
N ARG A 89 -15.04 -7.67 -19.45
CA ARG A 89 -16.47 -7.91 -19.42
C ARG A 89 -16.84 -8.09 -20.89
N HIS A 90 -16.76 -9.32 -21.37
CA HIS A 90 -17.43 -9.75 -22.57
C HIS A 90 -18.89 -9.66 -22.19
N ARG A 91 -19.47 -8.47 -22.40
CA ARG A 91 -20.88 -8.35 -22.70
C ARG A 91 -21.06 -9.27 -23.90
N ALA A 92 -21.61 -10.45 -23.64
CA ALA A 92 -22.28 -11.22 -24.66
C ALA A 92 -23.33 -10.29 -25.26
N LEU A 93 -23.14 -9.99 -26.56
CA LEU A 93 -24.19 -9.49 -27.43
C LEU A 93 -25.05 -10.69 -27.85
#